data_AF-A0A3D5BQY1-F1
#
_entry.id   AF-A0A3D5BQY1-F1
#
_cell.length_a   1.000
_cell.length_b   1.000
_cell.length_c   1.000
_cell.angle_alpha   90.00
_cell.angle_beta   90.00
_cell.angle_gamma   90.00
#
_symmetry.space_group_name_H-M   'P 1'
#
loop_
_entity.id
_entity.type
_entity.pdbx_description
1 polymer ?
#
loop_
_entity_poly.entity_id
_entity_poly.type
_entity_poly.pdbx_seq_one_letter_code
_entity_poly.pdbx_strand_id
1 'polypeptide(L)'
;MNLAYDTQAPKKPTNVSINSDLLAKAKALKINVSATLETALADIVAARRRELWKEENKAAIEAYNRLVEEAGVACDGMRSF
;
A
#
# COMPACT_ATOMS: atom_id res chain seq x y z
N MET A 1 10.32 -6.01 -2.33
CA MET A 1 8.98 -5.46 -2.10
C MET A 1 9.16 -4.21 -1.25
N ASN A 2 8.88 -3.01 -1.78
CA ASN A 2 9.10 -1.77 -1.04
C ASN A 2 8.02 -1.69 0.04
N LEU A 3 8.39 -1.98 1.29
CA LEU A 3 7.45 -1.94 2.41
C LEU A 3 7.01 -0.50 2.65
N ALA A 4 5.74 -0.31 2.98
CA ALA A 4 5.17 1.03 3.15
C ALA A 4 5.72 1.77 4.39
N TYR A 5 6.50 1.09 5.23
CA TYR A 5 7.09 1.56 6.48
C TYR A 5 8.42 0.83 6.76
N ASP A 6 9.20 1.33 7.73
CA ASP A 6 10.43 0.68 8.20
C ASP A 6 10.12 -0.48 9.16
N THR A 7 10.49 -1.70 8.77
CA THR A 7 10.30 -2.91 9.58
C THR A 7 11.30 -3.08 10.72
N GLN A 8 12.40 -2.31 10.72
CA GLN A 8 13.41 -2.33 11.79
C GLN A 8 13.13 -1.27 12.87
N ALA A 9 12.16 -0.39 12.63
CA ALA A 9 11.77 0.61 13.61
C ALA A 9 11.26 -0.06 14.90
N PRO A 10 11.65 0.46 16.09
CA PRO A 10 11.22 -0.13 17.36
C PRO A 10 9.71 0.00 17.55
N LYS A 11 9.08 -1.07 18.06
CA LYS A 11 7.64 -1.07 18.35
C LYS A 11 7.32 -0.08 19.46
N LYS A 12 6.36 0.80 19.20
CA LYS A 12 5.85 1.76 20.18
C LYS A 12 4.49 1.31 20.70
N PRO A 13 4.32 1.11 22.02
CA PRO A 13 3.00 0.85 22.60
C PRO A 13 2.05 2.00 22.26
N THR A 14 0.90 1.67 21.69
CA THR A 14 -0.13 2.63 21.31
C THR A 14 -1.46 2.19 21.90
N ASN A 15 -2.13 3.09 22.62
CA ASN A 15 -3.47 2.81 23.15
C ASN A 15 -4.49 3.02 22.03
N VAL A 16 -5.35 2.03 21.82
CA VAL A 16 -6.42 2.06 20.80
C VAL A 16 -7.75 1.66 21.42
N SER A 17 -8.81 2.32 20.99
CA SER A 17 -10.19 1.95 21.36
C SER A 17 -10.74 0.96 20.34
N ILE A 18 -11.16 -0.22 20.82
CA ILE A 18 -11.77 -1.27 20.01
C ILE A 18 -13.03 -1.79 20.71
N ASN A 19 -13.97 -2.32 19.94
CA ASN A 19 -15.16 -2.97 20.49
C ASN A 19 -14.75 -4.09 21.49
N SER A 20 -15.34 -4.05 22.69
CA SER A 20 -14.98 -4.92 23.80
C SER A 20 -15.33 -6.40 23.55
N ASP A 21 -16.48 -6.66 22.91
CA ASP A 21 -16.90 -8.02 22.52
C ASP A 21 -15.96 -8.61 21.46
N LEU A 22 -15.60 -7.81 20.45
CA LEU A 22 -14.62 -8.22 19.43
C LEU A 22 -13.27 -8.57 20.07
N LEU A 23 -12.79 -7.74 21.00
CA LEU A 23 -11.53 -8.00 21.71
C LEU A 23 -11.60 -9.29 22.55
N ALA A 24 -12.72 -9.51 23.25
CA ALA A 24 -12.94 -10.72 24.03
C ALA A 24 -12.95 -11.98 23.14
N LYS A 25 -13.66 -11.93 22.01
CA LYS A 25 -13.70 -13.02 21.02
C LYS A 25 -12.33 -13.29 20.41
N ALA A 26 -11.59 -12.25 20.03
CA ALA A 26 -10.24 -12.38 19.50
C ALA A 26 -9.29 -13.05 20.51
N LYS A 27 -9.35 -12.65 21.78
CA LYS A 27 -8.57 -13.27 22.86
C LYS A 27 -8.96 -14.73 23.09
N ALA A 28 -10.26 -15.05 23.11
CA ALA A 28 -10.74 -16.43 23.25
C ALA A 28 -10.25 -17.34 22.12
N LEU A 29 -10.16 -16.79 20.90
CA LEU A 29 -9.62 -17.46 19.72
C LEU A 29 -8.08 -17.44 19.63
N LYS A 30 -7.38 -16.93 20.66
CA LYS A 30 -5.91 -16.79 20.71
C LYS A 30 -5.32 -15.98 19.55
N ILE A 31 -6.08 -15.02 19.02
CA ILE A 31 -5.62 -14.11 17.96
C ILE A 31 -4.64 -13.11 18.57
N ASN A 32 -3.47 -12.96 17.94
CA ASN A 32 -2.52 -11.93 18.31
C ASN A 32 -3.00 -10.57 17.78
N VAL A 33 -3.73 -9.84 18.61
CA VAL A 33 -4.33 -8.54 18.26
C VAL A 33 -3.28 -7.53 17.81
N SER A 34 -2.12 -7.48 18.46
CA SER A 34 -1.06 -6.53 18.11
C SER A 34 -0.49 -6.82 16.73
N ALA A 35 -0.18 -8.09 16.42
CA ALA A 35 0.33 -8.47 15.11
C ALA A 35 -0.72 -8.24 14.01
N THR A 36 -1.98 -8.59 14.30
CA THR A 36 -3.09 -8.42 13.35
C THR A 36 -3.32 -6.94 13.03
N LEU A 37 -3.30 -6.08 14.04
CA LEU A 37 -3.42 -4.63 13.87
C LEU A 37 -2.26 -4.06 13.04
N GLU A 38 -1.04 -4.52 13.30
CA GLU A 38 0.16 -4.08 12.57
C GLU A 38 0.09 -4.45 11.08
N THR A 39 -0.29 -5.69 10.76
CA THR A 39 -0.47 -6.13 9.36
C THR A 39 -1.60 -5.36 8.66
N ALA A 40 -2.77 -5.24 9.30
CA ALA A 40 -3.90 -4.51 8.71
C ALA A 40 -3.55 -3.03 8.47
N LEU A 41 -2.84 -2.40 9.40
CA LEU A 41 -2.41 -1.01 9.27
C LEU A 41 -1.38 -0.85 8.14
N ALA A 42 -0.42 -1.78 8.02
CA ALA A 42 0.54 -1.79 6.93
C ALA A 42 -0.13 -1.83 5.55
N ASP A 43 -1.14 -2.69 5.38
CA ASP A 43 -1.88 -2.82 4.12
C ASP A 43 -2.64 -1.54 3.77
N ILE A 44 -3.30 -0.93 4.76
CA ILE A 44 -4.02 0.35 4.58
C ILE A 44 -3.05 1.46 4.23
N VAL A 45 -1.91 1.59 4.93
CA VAL A 45 -0.89 2.60 4.64
C VAL A 45 -0.32 2.41 3.24
N ALA A 46 -0.03 1.17 2.85
CA ALA A 46 0.46 0.86 1.50
C ALA A 46 -0.57 1.26 0.43
N ALA A 47 -1.86 0.97 0.65
CA ALA A 47 -2.93 1.36 -0.26
C ALA A 47 -3.02 2.90 -0.40
N ARG A 48 -3.04 3.62 0.72
CA ARG A 48 -3.09 5.09 0.72
C ARG A 48 -1.88 5.73 0.06
N ARG A 49 -0.67 5.22 0.28
CA ARG A 49 0.54 5.73 -0.40
C ARG A 49 0.47 5.53 -1.91
N ARG A 50 -0.11 4.40 -2.39
CA ARG A 50 -0.31 4.18 -3.82
C ARG A 50 -1.34 5.14 -4.42
N GLU A 51 -2.43 5.43 -3.70
CA GLU A 51 -3.42 6.43 -4.13
C GLU A 51 -2.79 7.81 -4.27
N LEU A 52 -2.11 8.27 -3.22
CA LEU A 52 -1.41 9.57 -3.22
C LEU A 52 -0.38 9.67 -4.33
N TRP A 53 0.44 8.62 -4.53
CA TRP A 53 1.43 8.62 -5.61
C TRP A 53 0.78 8.76 -6.99
N LYS A 54 -0.36 8.10 -7.23
CA LYS A 54 -1.10 8.24 -8.49
C LYS A 54 -1.63 9.66 -8.69
N GLU A 55 -2.12 10.30 -7.63
CA GLU A 55 -2.61 11.68 -7.68
C GLU A 55 -1.47 12.66 -7.97
N GLU A 56 -0.34 12.53 -7.26
CA GLU A 56 0.85 13.36 -7.44
C GLU A 56 1.47 13.21 -8.83
N ASN A 57 1.48 11.99 -9.38
CA ASN A 57 2.12 11.69 -10.66
C ASN A 57 1.16 11.77 -11.84
N LYS A 58 -0.11 12.14 -11.62
CA LYS A 58 -1.15 12.15 -12.66
C LYS A 58 -0.73 12.97 -13.88
N ALA A 59 -0.21 14.19 -13.66
CA ALA A 59 0.24 15.06 -14.75
C ALA A 59 1.43 14.48 -15.53
N ALA A 60 2.37 13.82 -14.83
CA ALA A 60 3.52 13.18 -15.47
C ALA A 60 3.11 11.95 -16.28
N ILE A 61 2.17 11.15 -15.74
CA ILE A 61 1.58 10.00 -16.42
C ILE A 61 0.82 10.45 -17.67
N GLU A 62 0.00 11.51 -17.58
CA GLU A 62 -0.72 12.06 -18.73
C GLU A 62 0.20 12.66 -19.79
N ALA A 63 1.29 13.32 -19.39
CA ALA A 63 2.30 13.82 -20.31
C ALA A 63 3.03 12.67 -21.04
N TYR A 64 3.40 11.61 -20.29
CA TYR A 64 4.02 10.42 -20.87
C TYR A 64 3.07 9.67 -21.80
N ASN A 65 1.80 9.50 -21.43
CA ASN A 65 0.81 8.83 -22.25
C ASN A 65 0.61 9.57 -23.59
N ARG A 66 0.54 10.90 -23.58
CA ARG A 66 0.47 11.71 -24.81
C ARG A 66 1.72 11.55 -25.68
N LEU A 67 2.91 11.57 -25.07
CA LEU A 67 4.16 11.31 -25.80
C LEU A 67 4.14 9.94 -26.47
N VAL A 68 3.65 8.91 -25.80
CA VAL A 68 3.53 7.55 -26.35
C VAL A 68 2.50 7.48 -27.48
N GLU A 69 1.36 8.18 -27.37
CA GLU A 69 0.36 8.27 -28.43
C GLU A 69 0.89 8.98 -29.68
N GLU A 70 1.70 10.04 -29.50
CA GLU A 70 2.23 10.84 -30.60
C GLU A 70 3.48 10.24 -31.24
N ALA A 71 4.41 9.70 -30.45
CA ALA A 71 5.72 9.24 -30.90
C ALA A 71 5.82 7.70 -31.06
N GLY A 72 4.78 6.96 -30.65
CA GLY A 72 4.82 5.51 -30.54
C GLY A 72 5.66 5.02 -29.36
N VAL A 73 5.63 3.71 -29.09
CA VAL A 73 6.54 3.12 -28.09
C VAL A 73 7.87 2.77 -28.74
N ALA A 74 8.99 2.96 -28.04
CA ALA A 74 10.34 2.68 -28.55
C ALA A 74 10.55 1.24 -29.06
N CYS A 75 9.69 0.30 -28.64
CA CYS A 75 9.72 -1.10 -29.06
C CYS A 75 8.72 -1.47 -30.18
N ASP A 76 7.96 -0.53 -30.76
CA ASP A 76 6.98 -0.84 -31.82
C ASP A 76 7.62 -1.50 -33.05
N GLY A 77 8.90 -1.23 -33.32
CA GLY A 77 9.65 -1.87 -34.41
C GLY A 77 10.22 -3.26 -34.12
N MET A 78 10.11 -3.79 -32.89
CA MET A 78 10.71 -5.08 -32.48
C MET A 78 9.67 -6.15 -32.11
N ARG A 79 8.40 -5.95 -32.48
CA ARG A 79 7.35 -6.94 -32.24
C ARG A 79 7.41 -8.04 -33.30
N SER A 80 8.27 -9.04 -33.09
CA SER A 80 8.24 -10.32 -33.80
C SER A 80 7.71 -11.39 -32.84
N PHE A 81 6.74 -12.18 -33.30
CA PHE A 81 6.12 -13.28 -32.56
C PHE A 81 6.93 -14.58 -32.73
#